data_AF-A0A7X7U458-F1
#
_entry.id   AF-A0A7X7U458-F1
#
_cell.length_a   1.000
_cell.length_b   1.000
_cell.length_c   1.000
_cell.angle_alpha   90.00
_cell.angle_beta   90.00
_cell.angle_gamma   90.00
#
_symmetry.space_group_name_H-M   'P 1'
#
loop_
_entity.id
_entity.type
_entity.pdbx_description
1 polymer ?
#
loop_
_entity_poly.entity_id
_entity_poly.type
_entity_poly.pdbx_seq_one_letter_code
_entity_poly.pdbx_strand_id
1 'polypeptide(L)'
;MVRSRVMAAVLLGGFCLSAASWAQSPKELRQLKDEEIAKITEAMPAKAVAEPKQPRKMLVFWKCEGFFHTVIPVANKALEIMGEKTGAFQVTVVTDDYSVFNAETLKQFDAICLNNTTGLKLNPEKTPDQCKAIMDFIKGGKGIIGIHAAADNFGQWPEAQQMMGNKFTGHPWGAGGTWAFKIDVPDHPLMVPFKGQGFKLSDEIYRTEAPLYSRDKMLVLMSLDTSDPTTRNVREWKASDADTGITWVKEVGQGRLFYCSFGHNDAIFMNPVILEHYLRGIQFAMGDFPVPTKPLGATQTQAPAGDPIVEKAKAYDFGQSRAALTEISDQIRAAYGKPEEMKKFEASLNDVLKSDAKYAGKQWACRELSIIGTDQSVPVLAGMLPSEEYSDMARYALERIPGEAADKALLGALPAAQGKVKIGIINSLGERSCGAAVAEIAKSVGNSDQQLSIAAIGALGKIGGPDAVKALDAAMPSVPEAQKMPVYDAYLKIADKMAAEGNKLGANKIYIALNKEGVPSLVRTAALKGIAGSRGGNR
;
A
#
# COMPACT_ATOMS: atom_id res chain seq x y z
N MET A 1 11.25 -71.91 -1.48
CA MET A 1 9.86 -71.96 -0.98
C MET A 1 9.91 -72.15 0.54
N VAL A 2 9.01 -71.45 1.25
CA VAL A 2 8.71 -71.54 2.69
C VAL A 2 9.72 -70.88 3.67
N ARG A 3 9.28 -69.69 4.10
CA ARG A 3 9.39 -68.99 5.39
C ARG A 3 10.20 -69.64 6.52
N SER A 4 11.09 -68.84 7.12
CA SER A 4 11.32 -68.85 8.57
C SER A 4 11.34 -67.41 9.10
N ARG A 5 10.55 -67.16 10.15
CA ARG A 5 10.39 -65.88 10.85
C ARG A 5 11.50 -65.75 11.89
N VAL A 6 12.24 -64.65 11.86
CA VAL A 6 13.06 -64.21 13.00
C VAL A 6 12.42 -62.96 13.58
N MET A 7 11.99 -63.06 14.84
CA MET A 7 11.64 -61.93 15.69
C MET A 7 12.90 -61.10 15.96
N ALA A 8 12.83 -59.80 15.73
CA ALA A 8 13.76 -58.84 16.31
C ALA A 8 12.94 -57.80 17.08
N ALA A 9 13.07 -57.85 18.40
CA ALA A 9 12.59 -56.84 19.31
C ALA A 9 13.41 -55.55 19.13
N VAL A 10 12.72 -54.41 19.02
CA VAL A 10 13.32 -53.08 19.18
C VAL A 10 12.57 -52.36 20.29
N LEU A 11 13.27 -52.20 21.40
CA LEU A 11 13.02 -51.23 22.46
C LEU A 11 13.41 -49.84 21.96
N LEU A 12 12.52 -48.86 22.13
CA LEU A 12 12.71 -47.39 22.21
C LEU A 12 11.31 -46.80 22.05
N GLY A 13 10.72 -46.01 22.93
CA GLY A 13 11.18 -45.18 24.05
C GLY A 13 10.02 -44.19 24.23
N GLY A 14 9.58 -43.99 25.47
CA GLY A 14 8.27 -43.43 25.81
C GLY A 14 7.87 -42.16 25.04
N PHE A 15 6.76 -42.25 24.29
CA PHE A 15 5.93 -41.09 24.01
C PHE A 15 5.30 -40.66 25.34
N CYS A 16 5.91 -39.68 26.01
CA CYS A 16 5.20 -38.85 26.98
C CYS A 16 4.13 -38.07 26.21
N LEU A 17 2.98 -38.70 26.00
CA LEU A 17 1.71 -38.02 25.88
C LEU A 17 1.49 -37.25 27.18
N SER A 18 1.99 -36.02 27.26
CA SER A 18 1.45 -35.07 28.23
C SER A 18 0.00 -34.83 27.82
N ALA A 19 -0.91 -35.54 28.47
CA ALA A 19 -2.31 -35.19 28.47
C ALA A 19 -2.39 -33.72 28.90
N ALA A 20 -2.68 -32.83 27.94
CA ALA A 20 -3.02 -31.45 28.25
C ALA A 20 -4.32 -31.50 29.04
N SER A 21 -4.22 -31.54 30.36
CA SER A 21 -5.36 -31.40 31.23
C SER A 21 -5.89 -29.99 31.03
N TRP A 22 -7.16 -29.90 30.64
CA TRP A 22 -7.99 -28.68 30.64
C TRP A 22 -8.18 -28.22 32.10
N ALA A 23 -7.10 -27.80 32.74
CA ALA A 23 -7.02 -27.57 34.17
C ALA A 23 -7.04 -26.08 34.48
N GLN A 24 -7.87 -25.74 35.48
CA GLN A 24 -7.79 -24.49 36.22
C GLN A 24 -6.40 -24.31 36.82
N SER A 25 -6.11 -23.08 37.27
CA SER A 25 -4.85 -22.72 37.93
C SER A 25 -4.43 -23.76 38.97
N PRO A 26 -3.17 -24.22 38.96
CA PRO A 26 -2.68 -25.14 39.98
C PRO A 26 -2.67 -24.44 41.34
N LYS A 27 -2.68 -25.24 42.42
CA LYS A 27 -2.54 -24.69 43.79
C LYS A 27 -1.21 -23.96 43.99
N GLU A 28 -0.16 -24.44 43.33
CA GLU A 28 1.18 -23.89 43.40
C GLU A 28 1.80 -23.86 42.00
N LEU A 29 2.52 -22.79 41.68
CA LEU A 29 3.32 -22.70 40.46
C LEU A 29 4.60 -23.51 40.61
N ARG A 30 5.09 -24.10 39.50
CA ARG A 30 6.41 -24.73 39.49
C ARG A 30 7.49 -23.71 39.84
N GLN A 31 8.51 -24.16 40.55
CA GLN A 31 9.74 -23.39 40.72
C GLN A 31 10.56 -23.43 39.43
N LEU A 32 11.18 -22.29 39.10
CA LEU A 32 12.12 -22.22 37.98
C LEU A 32 13.47 -22.80 38.39
N LYS A 33 14.15 -23.42 37.44
CA LYS A 33 15.55 -23.83 37.58
C LYS A 33 16.47 -22.62 37.45
N ASP A 34 17.63 -22.67 38.10
CA ASP A 34 18.65 -21.62 38.01
C ASP A 34 19.07 -21.33 36.56
N GLU A 35 19.15 -22.37 35.72
CA GLU A 35 19.45 -22.22 34.29
C GLU A 35 18.39 -21.42 33.53
N GLU A 36 17.11 -21.56 33.89
CA GLU A 36 16.02 -20.77 33.28
C GLU A 36 16.16 -19.31 33.71
N ILE A 37 16.39 -19.07 35.01
CA ILE A 37 16.60 -17.72 35.57
C ILE A 37 17.82 -17.05 34.93
N ALA A 38 18.92 -17.78 34.73
CA ALA A 38 20.13 -17.28 34.09
C ALA A 38 19.86 -16.83 32.65
N LYS A 39 19.15 -17.64 31.85
CA LYS A 39 18.80 -17.29 30.45
C LYS A 39 17.91 -16.06 30.37
N ILE A 40 16.90 -15.97 31.25
CA ILE A 40 16.03 -14.79 31.34
C ILE A 40 16.88 -13.56 31.68
N THR A 41 17.75 -13.67 32.69
CA THR A 41 18.61 -12.58 33.15
C THR A 41 19.58 -12.11 32.07
N GLU A 42 20.18 -13.04 31.33
CA GLU A 42 21.11 -12.74 30.22
C GLU A 42 20.40 -11.99 29.09
N ALA A 43 19.21 -12.45 28.68
CA ALA A 43 18.43 -11.84 27.61
C ALA A 43 17.82 -10.48 27.99
N MET A 44 17.72 -10.17 29.28
CA MET A 44 17.03 -8.98 29.77
C MET A 44 17.77 -7.68 29.40
N PRO A 45 17.06 -6.60 29.00
CA PRO A 45 17.66 -5.29 28.80
C PRO A 45 18.41 -4.80 30.06
N ALA A 46 19.51 -4.08 29.85
CA ALA A 46 20.37 -3.63 30.94
C ALA A 46 19.82 -2.41 31.71
N LYS A 47 18.94 -1.62 31.09
CA LYS A 47 18.38 -0.39 31.66
C LYS A 47 17.01 -0.09 31.07
N ALA A 48 16.26 0.77 31.75
CA ALA A 48 15.01 1.31 31.24
C ALA A 48 15.23 2.07 29.91
N VAL A 49 14.21 2.07 29.04
CA VAL A 49 14.22 2.82 27.77
C VAL A 49 13.92 4.30 28.01
N ALA A 50 12.98 4.59 28.91
CA ALA A 50 12.71 5.92 29.44
C ALA A 50 12.96 5.95 30.95
N GLU A 51 13.38 7.08 31.49
CA GLU A 51 13.50 7.24 32.94
C GLU A 51 12.09 7.25 33.58
N PRO A 52 11.82 6.42 34.60
CA PRO A 52 10.53 6.44 35.29
C PRO A 52 10.28 7.80 35.95
N LYS A 53 9.11 8.39 35.69
CA LYS A 53 8.72 9.70 36.26
C LYS A 53 8.53 9.66 37.77
N GLN A 54 8.30 8.47 38.31
CA GLN A 54 8.14 8.15 39.72
C GLN A 54 8.44 6.66 39.91
N PRO A 55 8.68 6.18 41.14
CA PRO A 55 8.72 4.74 41.42
C PRO A 55 7.43 4.06 40.95
N ARG A 56 7.54 3.10 40.03
CA ARG A 56 6.39 2.39 39.44
C ARG A 56 6.16 1.05 40.13
N LYS A 57 4.91 0.75 40.48
CA LYS A 57 4.51 -0.56 41.03
C LYS A 57 3.58 -1.31 40.09
N MET A 58 3.83 -2.59 39.89
CA MET A 58 3.03 -3.47 39.04
C MET A 58 2.41 -4.62 39.82
N LEU A 59 1.12 -4.85 39.58
CA LEU A 59 0.40 -6.07 39.94
C LEU A 59 0.47 -7.04 38.76
N VAL A 60 0.99 -8.25 38.97
CA VAL A 60 0.93 -9.34 37.98
C VAL A 60 -0.16 -10.32 38.41
N PHE A 61 -1.18 -10.46 37.57
CA PHE A 61 -2.31 -11.35 37.80
C PHE A 61 -2.32 -12.49 36.78
N TRP A 62 -2.43 -13.74 37.24
CA TRP A 62 -2.21 -14.93 36.39
C TRP A 62 -3.31 -16.00 36.51
N LYS A 63 -4.48 -15.67 37.06
CA LYS A 63 -5.60 -16.63 37.20
C LYS A 63 -6.05 -17.20 35.85
N CYS A 64 -6.12 -18.53 35.80
CA CYS A 64 -6.69 -19.33 34.72
C CYS A 64 -7.91 -20.11 35.25
N GLU A 65 -9.08 -19.83 34.68
CA GLU A 65 -10.33 -20.57 34.87
C GLU A 65 -10.61 -21.53 33.71
N GLY A 66 -9.83 -21.42 32.63
CA GLY A 66 -9.87 -22.29 31.45
C GLY A 66 -8.58 -23.09 31.30
N PHE A 67 -7.73 -22.69 30.36
CA PHE A 67 -6.43 -23.33 30.11
C PHE A 67 -5.32 -22.67 30.92
N PHE A 68 -4.46 -23.48 31.54
CA PHE A 68 -3.26 -23.02 32.25
C PHE A 68 -2.02 -23.16 31.35
N HIS A 69 -1.36 -22.04 31.07
CA HIS A 69 -0.11 -22.01 30.31
C HIS A 69 1.09 -22.24 31.23
N THR A 70 1.89 -23.27 30.94
CA THR A 70 3.06 -23.67 31.76
C THR A 70 4.17 -22.63 31.83
N VAL A 71 4.12 -21.63 30.95
CA VAL A 71 5.02 -20.48 30.87
C VAL A 71 4.75 -19.41 31.94
N ILE A 72 3.57 -19.42 32.58
CA ILE A 72 3.18 -18.43 33.59
C ILE A 72 4.28 -18.14 34.63
N PRO A 73 4.90 -19.14 35.29
CA PRO A 73 5.97 -18.87 36.25
C PRO A 73 7.24 -18.29 35.61
N VAL A 74 7.52 -18.61 34.35
CA VAL A 74 8.65 -18.05 33.58
C VAL A 74 8.38 -16.57 33.28
N ALA A 75 7.18 -16.25 32.81
CA ALA A 75 6.75 -14.89 32.53
C ALA A 75 6.70 -14.03 33.81
N ASN A 76 6.17 -14.55 34.92
CA ASN A 76 6.18 -13.88 36.22
C ASN A 76 7.62 -13.53 36.61
N LYS A 77 8.54 -14.50 36.53
CA LYS A 77 9.93 -14.28 36.90
C LYS A 77 10.65 -13.31 35.97
N ALA A 78 10.35 -13.36 34.67
CA ALA A 78 10.89 -12.42 33.70
C ALA A 78 10.44 -10.99 33.95
N LEU A 79 9.19 -10.76 34.35
CA LEU A 79 8.69 -9.43 34.71
C LEU A 79 9.37 -8.89 35.99
N GLU A 80 9.59 -9.74 37.00
CA GLU A 80 10.36 -9.37 38.21
C GLU A 80 11.79 -8.93 37.84
N ILE A 81 12.52 -9.80 37.12
CA ILE A 81 13.91 -9.53 36.70
C ILE A 81 13.98 -8.29 35.81
N MET A 82 12.99 -8.09 34.93
CA MET A 82 12.91 -6.90 34.08
C MET A 82 12.85 -5.64 34.91
N GLY A 83 11.94 -5.58 35.89
CA GLY A 83 11.82 -4.44 36.79
C GLY A 83 13.11 -4.17 37.57
N GLU A 84 13.66 -5.21 38.20
CA GLU A 84 14.88 -5.15 39.02
C GLU A 84 16.11 -4.71 38.22
N LYS A 85 16.36 -5.35 37.08
CA LYS A 85 17.58 -5.10 36.28
C LYS A 85 17.53 -3.75 35.60
N THR A 86 16.36 -3.34 35.11
CA THR A 86 16.22 -2.10 34.32
C THR A 86 15.99 -0.87 35.18
N GLY A 87 15.48 -1.05 36.41
CA GLY A 87 14.98 0.01 37.26
C GLY A 87 13.68 0.65 36.77
N ALA A 88 13.02 0.10 35.73
CA ALA A 88 11.86 0.71 35.12
C ALA A 88 10.61 0.67 36.02
N PHE A 89 10.46 -0.40 36.81
CA PHE A 89 9.33 -0.63 37.70
C PHE A 89 9.67 -1.71 38.72
N GLN A 90 8.79 -1.91 39.70
CA GLN A 90 8.84 -3.00 40.65
C GLN A 90 7.57 -3.85 40.53
N VAL A 91 7.71 -5.17 40.38
CA VAL A 91 6.61 -6.11 40.59
C VAL A 91 6.44 -6.26 42.10
N THR A 92 5.34 -5.74 42.66
CA THR A 92 5.13 -5.79 44.13
C THR A 92 4.14 -6.86 44.55
N VAL A 93 3.29 -7.33 43.64
CA VAL A 93 2.35 -8.43 43.89
C VAL A 93 2.25 -9.31 42.65
N VAL A 94 2.38 -10.62 42.85
CA VAL A 94 2.12 -11.67 41.86
C VAL A 94 1.06 -12.60 42.44
N THR A 95 -0.12 -12.71 41.83
CA THR A 95 -1.25 -13.43 42.45
C THR A 95 -2.26 -13.94 41.44
N ASP A 96 -3.06 -14.93 41.84
CA ASP A 96 -4.23 -15.42 41.14
C ASP A 96 -5.54 -15.16 41.93
N ASP A 97 -5.46 -14.43 43.05
CA ASP A 97 -6.59 -14.11 43.92
C ASP A 97 -7.34 -12.86 43.42
N TYR A 98 -8.62 -13.01 43.07
CA TYR A 98 -9.49 -11.92 42.62
C TYR A 98 -9.70 -10.82 43.66
N SER A 99 -9.42 -11.08 44.95
CA SER A 99 -9.60 -10.08 46.03
C SER A 99 -8.81 -8.79 45.77
N VAL A 100 -7.73 -8.85 44.98
CA VAL A 100 -6.92 -7.69 44.61
C VAL A 100 -7.64 -6.66 43.74
N PHE A 101 -8.71 -7.06 43.04
CA PHE A 101 -9.49 -6.16 42.18
C PHE A 101 -10.51 -5.36 43.00
N ASN A 102 -10.03 -4.51 43.90
CA ASN A 102 -10.84 -3.53 44.60
C ASN A 102 -10.12 -2.17 44.58
N ALA A 103 -10.88 -1.09 44.74
CA ALA A 103 -10.34 0.27 44.61
C ALA A 103 -9.17 0.56 45.57
N GLU A 104 -9.23 0.06 46.80
CA GLU A 104 -8.19 0.33 47.80
C GLU A 104 -6.88 -0.38 47.45
N THR A 105 -6.97 -1.65 47.07
CA THR A 105 -5.81 -2.45 46.65
C THR A 105 -5.25 -1.97 45.32
N LEU A 106 -6.06 -1.46 44.40
CA LEU A 106 -5.56 -1.00 43.11
C LEU A 106 -4.85 0.37 43.18
N LYS A 107 -5.12 1.22 44.17
CA LYS A 107 -4.48 2.55 44.32
C LYS A 107 -2.95 2.49 44.43
N GLN A 108 -2.40 1.41 44.98
CA GLN A 108 -0.95 1.25 45.16
C GLN A 108 -0.20 0.89 43.86
N PHE A 109 -0.91 0.56 42.77
CA PHE A 109 -0.29 0.14 41.52
C PHE A 109 -0.36 1.22 40.44
N ASP A 110 0.60 1.16 39.52
CA ASP A 110 0.64 1.95 38.30
C ASP A 110 0.21 1.16 37.08
N ALA A 111 0.32 -0.17 37.15
CA ALA A 111 -0.16 -1.05 36.11
C ALA A 111 -0.63 -2.41 36.63
N ILE A 112 -1.56 -3.02 35.90
CA ILE A 112 -1.98 -4.42 36.04
C ILE A 112 -1.48 -5.18 34.82
N CYS A 113 -0.68 -6.22 35.02
CA CYS A 113 -0.29 -7.17 33.98
C CYS A 113 -1.13 -8.44 34.10
N LEU A 114 -1.97 -8.70 33.10
CA LEU A 114 -2.70 -9.94 32.91
C LEU A 114 -1.77 -10.92 32.19
N ASN A 115 -1.05 -11.75 32.96
CA ASN A 115 -0.10 -12.71 32.43
C ASN A 115 -0.83 -14.03 32.13
N ASN A 116 -1.11 -14.29 30.84
CA ASN A 116 -1.68 -15.57 30.37
C ASN A 116 -2.98 -15.97 31.12
N THR A 117 -3.75 -15.01 31.59
CA THR A 117 -5.03 -15.28 32.27
C THR A 117 -6.04 -15.88 31.29
N THR A 118 -6.88 -16.81 31.72
CA THR A 118 -7.93 -17.40 30.86
C THR A 118 -9.27 -17.47 31.57
N GLY A 119 -10.36 -17.18 30.86
CA GLY A 119 -11.72 -17.37 31.33
C GLY A 119 -12.10 -16.62 32.62
N LEU A 120 -11.47 -15.47 32.92
CA LEU A 120 -11.70 -14.77 34.19
C LEU A 120 -13.19 -14.59 34.51
N LYS A 121 -13.59 -14.95 35.75
CA LYS A 121 -14.96 -14.86 36.27
C LYS A 121 -15.34 -13.45 36.72
N LEU A 122 -15.01 -12.45 35.90
CA LEU A 122 -15.37 -11.04 36.09
C LEU A 122 -16.59 -10.72 35.21
N ASN A 123 -17.65 -10.24 35.84
CA ASN A 123 -18.94 -10.00 35.20
C ASN A 123 -19.62 -8.79 35.86
N PRO A 124 -20.00 -7.73 35.12
CA PRO A 124 -20.65 -6.54 35.69
C PRO A 124 -21.93 -6.81 36.49
N GLU A 125 -22.64 -7.90 36.22
CA GLU A 125 -23.85 -8.30 36.95
C GLU A 125 -23.53 -9.02 38.27
N LYS A 126 -22.42 -9.78 38.32
CA LYS A 126 -22.07 -10.64 39.47
C LYS A 126 -20.98 -10.08 40.36
N THR A 127 -20.04 -9.35 39.76
CA THR A 127 -18.88 -8.72 40.41
C THR A 127 -18.73 -7.24 40.00
N PRO A 128 -19.79 -6.43 40.16
CA PRO A 128 -19.81 -5.03 39.71
C PRO A 128 -18.66 -4.21 40.30
N ASP A 129 -18.34 -4.39 41.59
CA ASP A 129 -17.30 -3.62 42.27
C ASP A 129 -15.91 -3.91 41.71
N GLN A 130 -15.60 -5.16 41.40
CA GLN A 130 -14.32 -5.55 40.80
C GLN A 130 -14.23 -5.02 39.37
N CYS A 131 -15.31 -5.17 38.60
CA CYS A 131 -15.39 -4.68 37.24
C CYS A 131 -15.18 -3.16 37.18
N LYS A 132 -15.86 -2.44 38.08
CA LYS A 132 -15.73 -0.99 38.24
C LYS A 132 -14.31 -0.60 38.66
N ALA A 133 -13.72 -1.29 39.64
CA ALA A 133 -12.36 -0.98 40.10
C ALA A 133 -11.32 -1.07 38.98
N ILE A 134 -11.40 -2.10 38.11
CA ILE A 134 -10.49 -2.26 36.97
C ILE A 134 -10.72 -1.16 35.92
N MET A 135 -11.98 -0.86 35.57
CA MET A 135 -12.27 0.18 34.57
C MET A 135 -11.93 1.58 35.07
N ASP A 136 -12.18 1.89 36.33
CA ASP A 136 -11.77 3.15 36.95
C ASP A 136 -10.24 3.27 37.00
N PHE A 137 -9.55 2.17 37.30
CA PHE A 137 -8.08 2.13 37.33
C PHE A 137 -7.48 2.55 35.98
N ILE A 138 -7.88 1.88 34.88
CA ILE A 138 -7.38 2.25 33.56
C ILE A 138 -7.92 3.62 33.12
N LYS A 139 -9.23 3.88 33.20
CA LYS A 139 -9.81 5.18 32.75
C LYS A 139 -9.25 6.37 33.53
N GLY A 140 -8.84 6.16 34.78
CA GLY A 140 -8.20 7.14 35.66
C GLY A 140 -6.72 7.39 35.36
N GLY A 141 -6.13 6.76 34.34
CA GLY A 141 -4.79 7.07 33.88
C GLY A 141 -3.73 6.02 34.23
N LYS A 142 -4.10 4.81 34.64
CA LYS A 142 -3.16 3.71 34.91
C LYS A 142 -3.03 2.77 33.72
N GLY A 143 -2.08 1.84 33.79
CA GLY A 143 -1.74 0.92 32.70
C GLY A 143 -2.40 -0.45 32.81
N ILE A 144 -2.80 -1.04 31.69
CA ILE A 144 -3.06 -2.50 31.62
C ILE A 144 -2.12 -3.11 30.59
N ILE A 145 -1.53 -4.25 30.94
CA ILE A 145 -0.69 -5.06 30.06
C ILE A 145 -1.38 -6.41 29.88
N GLY A 146 -1.56 -6.83 28.64
CA GLY A 146 -2.07 -8.16 28.30
C GLY A 146 -0.99 -8.99 27.60
N ILE A 147 -0.73 -10.18 28.13
CA ILE A 147 0.20 -11.14 27.54
C ILE A 147 -0.57 -12.36 27.03
N HIS A 148 -0.35 -12.72 25.76
CA HIS A 148 -0.86 -13.91 25.10
C HIS A 148 -2.35 -14.17 25.40
N ALA A 149 -2.65 -15.09 26.31
CA ALA A 149 -3.99 -15.51 26.63
C ALA A 149 -4.83 -14.49 27.39
N ALA A 150 -4.27 -13.32 27.76
CA ALA A 150 -5.05 -12.20 28.30
C ALA A 150 -6.27 -11.82 27.44
N ALA A 151 -6.23 -12.08 26.12
CA ALA A 151 -7.37 -11.91 25.21
C ALA A 151 -8.47 -13.00 25.33
N ASP A 152 -8.18 -14.15 25.93
CA ASP A 152 -9.15 -15.22 26.24
C ASP A 152 -9.93 -14.94 27.54
N ASN A 153 -10.34 -13.69 27.74
CA ASN A 153 -11.06 -13.26 28.94
C ASN A 153 -12.31 -12.47 28.60
N PHE A 154 -13.06 -12.13 29.66
CA PHE A 154 -14.16 -11.16 29.62
C PHE A 154 -15.34 -11.56 28.73
N GLY A 155 -15.54 -12.87 28.47
CA GLY A 155 -16.68 -13.36 27.66
C GLY A 155 -18.06 -12.90 28.13
N GLN A 156 -18.20 -12.55 29.41
CA GLN A 156 -19.42 -12.02 30.03
C GLN A 156 -19.34 -10.51 30.34
N TRP A 157 -18.32 -9.82 29.84
CA TRP A 157 -18.05 -8.42 30.10
C TRP A 157 -17.63 -7.67 28.83
N PRO A 158 -18.60 -7.25 28.00
CA PRO A 158 -18.32 -6.65 26.70
C PRO A 158 -17.42 -5.41 26.74
N GLU A 159 -17.55 -4.56 27.77
CA GLU A 159 -16.69 -3.38 27.92
C GLU A 159 -15.21 -3.75 28.10
N ALA A 160 -14.89 -4.76 28.90
CA ALA A 160 -13.52 -5.24 29.07
C ALA A 160 -12.99 -5.97 27.82
N GLN A 161 -13.84 -6.63 27.04
CA GLN A 161 -13.44 -7.13 25.72
C GLN A 161 -13.09 -5.99 24.75
N GLN A 162 -13.91 -4.93 24.73
CA GLN A 162 -13.61 -3.74 23.92
C GLN A 162 -12.32 -3.06 24.38
N MET A 163 -12.07 -3.02 25.69
CA MET A 163 -10.81 -2.53 26.25
C MET A 163 -9.65 -3.35 25.69
N MET A 164 -9.64 -4.67 25.92
CA MET A 164 -8.56 -5.58 25.50
C MET A 164 -8.34 -5.57 23.97
N GLY A 165 -9.41 -5.40 23.19
CA GLY A 165 -9.35 -5.29 21.73
C GLY A 165 -9.46 -6.62 21.00
N ASN A 166 -9.57 -7.74 21.70
CA ASN A 166 -9.82 -9.05 21.10
C ASN A 166 -10.57 -9.99 22.06
N LYS A 167 -11.05 -11.11 21.54
CA LYS A 167 -11.50 -12.28 22.30
C LYS A 167 -10.94 -13.55 21.67
N PHE A 168 -10.85 -14.64 22.43
CA PHE A 168 -10.46 -15.93 21.85
C PHE A 168 -11.51 -16.46 20.87
N THR A 169 -11.10 -16.71 19.62
CA THR A 169 -11.92 -17.34 18.58
C THR A 169 -11.18 -18.43 17.78
N GLY A 170 -10.06 -18.90 18.33
CA GLY A 170 -9.22 -19.96 17.79
C GLY A 170 -7.73 -19.61 17.79
N HIS A 171 -6.90 -20.61 17.48
CA HIS A 171 -5.45 -20.53 17.51
C HIS A 171 -4.84 -21.38 16.37
N PRO A 172 -5.05 -21.00 15.09
CA PRO A 172 -4.58 -21.79 13.94
C PRO A 172 -3.06 -22.00 13.89
N TRP A 173 -2.31 -21.13 14.56
CA TRP A 173 -0.85 -21.13 14.66
C TRP A 173 -0.45 -21.68 16.03
N GLY A 174 -0.29 -23.01 16.12
CA GLY A 174 0.02 -23.68 17.38
C GLY A 174 1.47 -23.52 17.87
N ALA A 175 1.68 -23.82 19.15
CA ALA A 175 2.95 -23.64 19.88
C ALA A 175 4.18 -24.32 19.26
N GLY A 176 3.99 -25.41 18.52
CA GLY A 176 5.08 -26.17 17.88
C GLY A 176 5.50 -25.66 16.50
N GLY A 177 4.80 -24.67 15.93
CA GLY A 177 5.15 -24.13 14.63
C GLY A 177 6.07 -22.91 14.72
N THR A 178 6.48 -22.40 13.56
CA THR A 178 7.28 -21.19 13.40
C THR A 178 6.64 -20.32 12.35
N TRP A 179 6.22 -19.12 12.74
CA TRP A 179 5.36 -18.25 11.96
C TRP A 179 6.09 -16.98 11.57
N ALA A 180 5.71 -16.39 10.44
CA ALA A 180 6.26 -15.14 9.96
C ALA A 180 5.45 -13.96 10.49
N PHE A 181 6.16 -12.90 10.86
CA PHE A 181 5.63 -11.68 11.43
C PHE A 181 6.15 -10.49 10.63
N LYS A 182 5.29 -9.52 10.38
CA LYS A 182 5.66 -8.23 9.76
C LYS A 182 5.45 -7.09 10.75
N ILE A 183 6.28 -6.06 10.61
CA ILE A 183 6.20 -4.85 11.40
C ILE A 183 5.31 -3.86 10.64
N ASP A 184 4.13 -3.55 11.17
CA ASP A 184 3.16 -2.68 10.49
C ASP A 184 3.52 -1.20 10.65
N VAL A 185 4.21 -0.84 11.74
CA VAL A 185 4.67 0.53 12.03
C VAL A 185 6.16 0.52 12.39
N PRO A 186 7.06 0.38 11.39
CA PRO A 186 8.49 0.12 11.63
C PRO A 186 9.20 1.24 12.40
N ASP A 187 8.79 2.49 12.22
CA ASP A 187 9.40 3.66 12.88
C ASP A 187 8.82 3.90 14.29
N HIS A 188 7.85 3.09 14.74
CA HIS A 188 7.24 3.29 16.04
C HIS A 188 8.26 3.02 17.17
N PRO A 189 8.34 3.84 18.23
CA PRO A 189 9.36 3.66 19.26
C PRO A 189 9.28 2.32 20.01
N LEU A 190 8.12 1.66 20.04
CA LEU A 190 7.96 0.31 20.61
C LEU A 190 8.50 -0.81 19.70
N MET A 191 8.78 -0.51 18.42
CA MET A 191 9.17 -1.47 17.39
C MET A 191 10.65 -1.41 17.01
N VAL A 192 11.41 -0.48 17.61
CA VAL A 192 12.87 -0.35 17.46
C VAL A 192 13.64 -1.68 17.59
N PRO A 193 13.32 -2.60 18.54
CA PRO A 193 14.07 -3.85 18.69
C PRO A 193 14.10 -4.71 17.42
N PHE A 194 13.08 -4.60 16.56
CA PHE A 194 12.93 -5.37 15.32
C PHE A 194 13.62 -4.74 14.11
N LYS A 195 14.16 -3.51 14.25
CA LYS A 195 14.93 -2.81 13.19
C LYS A 195 14.18 -2.69 11.85
N GLY A 196 12.85 -2.58 11.90
CA GLY A 196 11.98 -2.47 10.73
C GLY A 196 11.87 -3.75 9.89
N GLN A 197 12.39 -4.88 10.36
CA GLN A 197 12.40 -6.13 9.61
C GLN A 197 11.35 -7.11 10.14
N GLY A 198 10.68 -7.80 9.22
CA GLY A 198 9.90 -8.98 9.56
C GLY A 198 10.81 -10.12 10.05
N PHE A 199 10.25 -11.04 10.81
CA PHE A 199 11.00 -12.15 11.40
C PHE A 199 10.14 -13.40 11.53
N LYS A 200 10.78 -14.53 11.83
CA LYS A 200 10.10 -15.76 12.18
C LYS A 200 10.30 -16.11 13.64
N LEU A 201 9.24 -16.55 14.32
CA LEU A 201 9.27 -16.93 15.73
C LEU A 201 8.38 -18.14 15.97
N SER A 202 8.80 -19.00 16.90
CA SER A 202 8.02 -20.16 17.33
C SER A 202 7.22 -19.83 18.59
N ASP A 203 5.91 -19.74 18.43
CA ASP A 203 4.96 -19.51 19.52
C ASP A 203 3.54 -19.95 19.11
N GLU A 204 2.60 -19.96 20.05
CA GLU A 204 1.18 -20.04 19.73
C GLU A 204 0.58 -18.64 19.54
N ILE A 205 -0.22 -18.46 18.48
CA ILE A 205 -0.88 -17.17 18.19
C ILE A 205 -2.40 -17.33 18.17
N TYR A 206 -3.08 -16.43 18.88
CA TYR A 206 -4.53 -16.36 18.90
C TYR A 206 -5.06 -15.56 17.71
N ARG A 207 -6.13 -16.06 17.12
CA ARG A 207 -6.89 -15.35 16.09
C ARG A 207 -7.42 -14.03 16.65
N THR A 208 -7.34 -12.98 15.85
CA THR A 208 -8.04 -11.73 16.10
C THR A 208 -9.25 -11.61 15.21
N GLU A 209 -10.40 -11.19 15.74
CA GLU A 209 -11.66 -11.18 14.98
C GLU A 209 -12.50 -9.92 15.21
N ALA A 210 -13.08 -9.42 14.12
CA ALA A 210 -14.05 -8.34 14.16
C ALA A 210 -15.33 -8.74 14.94
N PRO A 211 -16.05 -7.79 15.55
CA PRO A 211 -15.80 -6.35 15.52
C PRO A 211 -14.91 -5.85 16.68
N LEU A 212 -14.41 -6.75 17.54
CA LEU A 212 -13.52 -6.37 18.65
C LEU A 212 -12.17 -5.93 18.11
N TYR A 213 -11.56 -6.79 17.28
CA TYR A 213 -10.37 -6.44 16.54
C TYR A 213 -10.71 -5.55 15.34
N SER A 214 -10.13 -4.36 15.32
CA SER A 214 -10.15 -3.42 14.20
C SER A 214 -8.98 -2.45 14.34
N ARG A 215 -8.26 -2.20 13.24
CA ARG A 215 -7.18 -1.19 13.14
C ARG A 215 -7.68 0.26 13.27
N ASP A 216 -9.00 0.47 13.31
CA ASP A 216 -9.64 1.77 13.60
C ASP A 216 -9.79 2.02 15.10
N LYS A 217 -9.72 0.96 15.93
CA LYS A 217 -9.97 1.04 17.38
C LYS A 217 -8.70 0.96 18.22
N MET A 218 -7.58 0.54 17.63
CA MET A 218 -6.29 0.39 18.28
C MET A 218 -5.15 0.55 17.27
N LEU A 219 -3.99 1.00 17.74
CA LEU A 219 -2.79 1.04 16.92
C LEU A 219 -2.13 -0.33 16.94
N VAL A 220 -2.36 -1.11 15.89
CA VAL A 220 -1.68 -2.40 15.66
C VAL A 220 -0.27 -2.15 15.13
N LEU A 221 0.73 -2.67 15.83
CA LEU A 221 2.15 -2.41 15.58
C LEU A 221 2.84 -3.56 14.82
N MET A 222 2.34 -4.78 14.99
CA MET A 222 2.83 -6.00 14.37
C MET A 222 1.66 -6.92 14.06
N SER A 223 1.73 -7.62 12.94
CA SER A 223 0.76 -8.66 12.54
C SER A 223 1.46 -9.87 11.94
N LEU A 224 0.72 -10.96 11.75
CA LEU A 224 1.22 -12.10 10.97
C LEU A 224 1.53 -11.69 9.54
N ASP A 225 2.62 -12.24 9.01
CA ASP A 225 2.97 -12.13 7.59
C ASP A 225 2.37 -13.30 6.82
N THR A 226 1.24 -13.04 6.18
CA THR A 226 0.46 -14.03 5.42
C THR A 226 0.98 -14.23 4.00
N SER A 227 2.06 -13.55 3.61
CA SER A 227 2.79 -13.85 2.38
C SER A 227 3.66 -15.11 2.53
N ASP A 228 4.04 -15.45 3.77
CA ASP A 228 4.75 -16.69 4.07
C ASP A 228 3.81 -17.90 3.96
N PRO A 229 4.13 -18.91 3.12
CA PRO A 229 3.26 -20.05 2.91
C PRO A 229 2.99 -20.89 4.17
N THR A 230 3.94 -20.96 5.11
CA THR A 230 3.78 -21.75 6.35
C THR A 230 2.76 -21.07 7.27
N THR A 231 2.83 -19.75 7.34
CA THR A 231 1.92 -18.91 8.12
C THR A 231 0.52 -18.86 7.49
N ARG A 232 0.44 -18.84 6.16
CA ARG A 232 -0.82 -18.75 5.41
C ARG A 232 -1.59 -20.07 5.32
N ASN A 233 -0.91 -21.21 5.23
CA ASN A 233 -1.52 -22.50 4.92
C ASN A 233 -1.79 -23.36 6.17
N VAL A 234 -2.25 -22.72 7.24
CA VAL A 234 -2.73 -23.42 8.44
C VAL A 234 -4.08 -24.09 8.19
N ARG A 235 -4.33 -25.23 8.86
CA ARG A 235 -5.49 -26.10 8.61
C ARG A 235 -6.85 -25.39 8.79
N GLU A 236 -6.94 -24.45 9.72
CA GLU A 236 -8.19 -23.78 10.10
C GLU A 236 -8.28 -22.33 9.61
N TRP A 237 -7.59 -21.99 8.52
CA TRP A 237 -7.58 -20.65 7.95
C TRP A 237 -8.98 -20.13 7.61
N LYS A 238 -9.28 -18.89 8.01
CA LYS A 238 -10.48 -18.12 7.64
C LYS A 238 -10.09 -16.87 6.84
N ALA A 239 -10.99 -16.34 6.03
CA ALA A 239 -10.74 -15.09 5.31
C ALA A 239 -10.40 -13.92 6.26
N SER A 240 -10.98 -13.89 7.46
CA SER A 240 -10.66 -12.91 8.51
C SER A 240 -9.24 -13.03 9.06
N ASP A 241 -8.56 -14.17 8.88
CA ASP A 241 -7.19 -14.38 9.37
C ASP A 241 -6.15 -13.63 8.53
N ALA A 242 -6.56 -13.07 7.38
CA ALA A 242 -5.72 -12.26 6.52
C ALA A 242 -5.10 -11.05 7.25
N ASP A 243 -5.74 -10.57 8.33
CA ASP A 243 -5.20 -9.58 9.25
C ASP A 243 -5.32 -10.08 10.69
N THR A 244 -4.23 -10.71 11.17
CA THR A 244 -4.11 -11.14 12.56
C THR A 244 -3.10 -10.27 13.30
N GLY A 245 -3.59 -9.38 14.16
CA GLY A 245 -2.75 -8.49 14.95
C GLY A 245 -2.03 -9.25 16.07
N ILE A 246 -0.75 -8.93 16.28
CA ILE A 246 0.09 -9.58 17.29
C ILE A 246 0.33 -8.67 18.48
N THR A 247 0.65 -7.40 18.24
CA THR A 247 0.79 -6.42 19.31
C THR A 247 0.12 -5.12 18.93
N TRP A 248 -0.53 -4.50 19.90
CA TRP A 248 -1.19 -3.21 19.74
C TRP A 248 -1.15 -2.39 21.02
N VAL A 249 -1.35 -1.09 20.83
CA VAL A 249 -1.58 -0.14 21.92
C VAL A 249 -2.93 0.55 21.75
N LYS A 250 -3.52 0.93 22.88
CA LYS A 250 -4.80 1.63 22.91
C LYS A 250 -4.89 2.58 24.11
N GLU A 251 -5.50 3.74 23.89
CA GLU A 251 -5.92 4.62 24.98
C GLU A 251 -7.32 4.24 25.46
N VAL A 252 -7.50 4.22 26.78
CA VAL A 252 -8.78 3.87 27.42
C VAL A 252 -9.04 4.88 28.52
N GLY A 253 -9.92 5.85 28.25
CA GLY A 253 -10.01 7.05 29.09
C GLY A 253 -8.67 7.78 29.09
N GLN A 254 -8.10 8.00 30.28
CA GLN A 254 -6.76 8.58 30.43
C GLN A 254 -5.64 7.53 30.50
N GLY A 255 -6.00 6.24 30.52
CA GLY A 255 -5.05 5.13 30.66
C GLY A 255 -4.59 4.55 29.34
N ARG A 256 -3.70 3.57 29.46
CA ARG A 256 -2.98 2.98 28.33
C ARG A 256 -2.99 1.46 28.44
N LEU A 257 -3.40 0.80 27.37
CA LEU A 257 -3.32 -0.63 27.18
C LEU A 257 -2.16 -0.96 26.25
N PHE A 258 -1.32 -1.89 26.66
CA PHE A 258 -0.38 -2.59 25.79
C PHE A 258 -0.75 -4.07 25.75
N TYR A 259 -0.91 -4.64 24.56
CA TYR A 259 -1.12 -6.07 24.38
C TYR A 259 -0.06 -6.67 23.46
N CYS A 260 0.40 -7.88 23.79
CA CYS A 260 1.24 -8.68 22.92
C CYS A 260 0.80 -10.14 22.97
N SER A 261 0.53 -10.74 21.81
CA SER A 261 0.06 -12.11 21.65
C SER A 261 1.14 -13.15 21.91
N PHE A 262 2.42 -12.74 21.87
CA PHE A 262 3.51 -13.63 22.26
C PHE A 262 3.41 -14.00 23.74
N GLY A 263 3.90 -15.18 24.08
CA GLY A 263 4.05 -15.61 25.48
C GLY A 263 3.42 -16.95 25.81
N HIS A 264 3.27 -17.87 24.85
CA HIS A 264 2.91 -19.27 25.13
C HIS A 264 4.16 -20.11 25.46
N ASN A 265 5.23 -19.95 24.68
CA ASN A 265 6.47 -20.70 24.84
C ASN A 265 7.45 -20.02 25.82
N ASP A 266 8.14 -20.80 26.65
CA ASP A 266 9.17 -20.31 27.59
C ASP A 266 10.27 -19.48 26.90
N ALA A 267 10.62 -19.85 25.66
CA ALA A 267 11.65 -19.19 24.86
C ALA A 267 11.35 -17.71 24.57
N ILE A 268 10.08 -17.30 24.63
CA ILE A 268 9.67 -15.90 24.44
C ILE A 268 10.29 -15.00 25.51
N PHE A 269 10.31 -15.47 26.75
CA PHE A 269 10.85 -14.75 27.91
C PHE A 269 12.37 -14.94 28.07
N MET A 270 13.02 -15.57 27.09
CA MET A 270 14.48 -15.71 26.98
C MET A 270 15.00 -15.07 25.68
N ASN A 271 14.14 -14.36 24.93
CA ASN A 271 14.52 -13.71 23.69
C ASN A 271 14.77 -12.21 23.94
N PRO A 272 16.00 -11.70 23.70
CA PRO A 272 16.35 -10.32 24.03
C PRO A 272 15.54 -9.28 23.24
N VAL A 273 15.21 -9.57 21.97
CA VAL A 273 14.42 -8.66 21.12
C VAL A 273 12.99 -8.55 21.65
N ILE A 274 12.40 -9.67 22.05
CA ILE A 274 11.04 -9.69 22.58
C ILE A 274 10.97 -9.09 23.99
N LEU A 275 11.94 -9.36 24.86
CA LEU A 275 12.02 -8.75 26.19
C LEU A 275 12.20 -7.22 26.11
N GLU A 276 12.99 -6.71 25.16
CA GLU A 276 13.09 -5.27 24.93
C GLU A 276 11.75 -4.68 24.44
N HIS A 277 11.03 -5.39 23.57
CA HIS A 277 9.70 -4.96 23.12
C HIS A 277 8.69 -4.91 24.30
N TYR A 278 8.69 -5.92 25.17
CA TYR A 278 7.88 -5.91 26.40
C TYR A 278 8.24 -4.74 27.32
N LEU A 279 9.53 -4.49 27.57
CA LEU A 279 9.97 -3.37 28.40
C LEU A 279 9.42 -2.04 27.85
N ARG A 280 9.58 -1.80 26.55
CA ARG A 280 9.06 -0.60 25.88
C ARG A 280 7.55 -0.48 26.05
N GLY A 281 6.80 -1.56 25.81
CA GLY A 281 5.34 -1.58 25.93
C GLY A 281 4.84 -1.38 27.37
N ILE A 282 5.52 -1.96 28.35
CA ILE A 282 5.21 -1.80 29.78
C ILE A 282 5.47 -0.34 30.22
N GLN A 283 6.60 0.26 29.82
CA GLN A 283 6.88 1.66 30.15
C GLN A 283 5.91 2.64 29.46
N PHE A 284 5.41 2.30 28.28
CA PHE A 284 4.29 3.00 27.66
C PHE A 284 3.03 2.88 28.51
N ALA A 285 2.61 1.67 28.90
CA ALA A 285 1.41 1.45 29.70
C ALA A 285 1.47 2.22 31.04
N MET A 286 2.64 2.25 31.67
CA MET A 286 2.90 3.01 32.91
C MET A 286 2.94 4.54 32.71
N GLY A 287 3.05 5.02 31.46
CA GLY A 287 3.04 6.44 31.11
C GLY A 287 4.41 7.14 31.19
N ASP A 288 5.49 6.37 31.32
CA ASP A 288 6.86 6.89 31.34
C ASP A 288 7.43 7.05 29.92
N PHE A 289 6.97 6.24 28.97
CA PHE A 289 7.40 6.30 27.58
C PHE A 289 6.27 6.80 26.67
N PRO A 290 6.14 8.12 26.43
CA PRO A 290 5.13 8.66 25.53
C PRO A 290 5.47 8.29 24.08
N VAL A 291 4.52 7.63 23.41
CA VAL A 291 4.64 7.19 22.02
C VAL A 291 3.31 7.47 21.30
N PRO A 292 3.28 7.51 19.96
CA PRO A 292 2.02 7.60 19.22
C PRO A 292 1.06 6.44 19.58
N THR A 293 -0.21 6.75 19.81
CA THR A 293 -1.23 5.76 20.21
C THR A 293 -2.46 5.76 19.30
N LYS A 294 -2.58 6.77 18.44
CA LYS A 294 -3.71 6.93 17.55
C LYS A 294 -3.79 5.71 16.63
N PRO A 295 -4.92 4.98 16.62
CA PRO A 295 -5.16 3.95 15.62
C PRO A 295 -4.91 4.53 14.24
N LEU A 296 -4.19 3.80 13.39
CA LEU A 296 -4.00 4.26 12.02
C LEU A 296 -5.36 4.48 11.34
N GLY A 297 -6.40 3.71 11.68
CA GLY A 297 -7.77 3.93 11.19
C GLY A 297 -8.63 4.99 11.91
N ALA A 298 -8.16 5.63 13.01
CA ALA A 298 -8.91 6.69 13.71
C ALA A 298 -8.57 8.11 13.23
N THR A 299 -7.63 8.26 12.31
CA THR A 299 -7.39 9.50 11.55
C THR A 299 -6.89 9.21 10.14
N GLN A 300 -7.25 8.03 9.62
CA GLN A 300 -7.13 7.69 8.23
C GLN A 300 -8.46 7.02 7.81
N THR A 301 -9.36 7.67 7.07
CA THR A 301 -9.23 7.61 5.60
C THR A 301 -7.79 7.33 5.26
N GLN A 302 -7.48 6.05 5.06
CA GLN A 302 -6.30 5.59 4.36
C GLN A 302 -5.55 6.78 3.75
N ALA A 303 -4.36 7.12 4.25
CA ALA A 303 -3.35 7.35 3.22
C ALA A 303 -3.25 5.94 2.61
N PRO A 304 -3.77 5.73 1.38
CA PRO A 304 -3.89 4.39 0.84
C PRO A 304 -2.52 3.74 0.95
N ALA A 305 -2.47 2.44 1.26
CA ALA A 305 -1.43 1.65 0.58
C ALA A 305 -1.55 2.13 -0.87
N GLY A 306 -0.54 2.87 -1.36
CA GLY A 306 -0.67 3.67 -2.56
C GLY A 306 -1.44 2.85 -3.58
N ASP A 307 -2.38 3.48 -4.28
CA ASP A 307 -3.26 2.79 -5.24
C ASP A 307 -2.52 1.58 -5.84
N PRO A 308 -3.01 0.33 -5.69
CA PRO A 308 -2.20 -0.85 -6.02
C PRO A 308 -1.63 -0.82 -7.43
N ILE A 309 -2.27 -0.09 -8.35
CA ILE A 309 -1.76 0.17 -9.70
C ILE A 309 -0.54 1.10 -9.65
N VAL A 310 -0.61 2.17 -8.86
CA VAL A 310 0.51 3.10 -8.60
C VAL A 310 1.70 2.37 -8.01
N GLU A 311 1.52 1.55 -6.98
CA GLU A 311 2.65 0.84 -6.36
C GLU A 311 3.25 -0.23 -7.29
N LYS A 312 2.43 -0.99 -8.01
CA LYS A 312 2.91 -1.94 -9.03
C LYS A 312 3.65 -1.23 -10.17
N ALA A 313 3.19 -0.05 -10.59
CA ALA A 313 3.85 0.75 -11.62
C ALA A 313 5.14 1.40 -11.13
N LYS A 314 5.19 1.86 -9.87
CA LYS A 314 6.41 2.39 -9.24
C LYS A 314 7.50 1.34 -9.11
N ALA A 315 7.12 0.10 -8.78
CA ALA A 315 8.05 -1.01 -8.64
C ALA A 315 8.67 -1.47 -9.97
N TYR A 316 8.01 -1.19 -11.10
CA TYR A 316 8.44 -1.66 -12.42
C TYR A 316 9.54 -0.78 -13.03
N ASP A 317 10.56 -1.46 -13.57
CA ASP A 317 11.61 -0.89 -14.40
C ASP A 317 11.89 -1.76 -15.63
N PHE A 318 12.59 -1.22 -16.62
CA PHE A 318 13.00 -1.99 -17.78
C PHE A 318 13.86 -3.20 -17.39
N GLY A 319 13.65 -4.32 -18.08
CA GLY A 319 14.34 -5.59 -17.79
C GLY A 319 13.71 -6.41 -16.67
N GLN A 320 12.74 -5.87 -15.93
CA GLN A 320 11.96 -6.63 -14.96
C GLN A 320 10.75 -7.31 -15.61
N SER A 321 10.18 -8.30 -14.90
CA SER A 321 8.96 -8.97 -15.34
C SER A 321 7.81 -7.98 -15.47
N ARG A 322 7.07 -8.07 -16.58
CA ARG A 322 5.89 -7.25 -16.84
C ARG A 322 4.59 -7.84 -16.30
N ALA A 323 4.64 -9.01 -15.66
CA ALA A 323 3.45 -9.77 -15.27
C ALA A 323 2.44 -8.93 -14.46
N ALA A 324 2.91 -8.14 -13.49
CA ALA A 324 2.04 -7.29 -12.67
C ALA A 324 1.34 -6.18 -13.50
N LEU A 325 2.03 -5.60 -14.48
CA LEU A 325 1.44 -4.60 -15.37
C LEU A 325 0.50 -5.24 -16.40
N THR A 326 0.84 -6.44 -16.89
CA THR A 326 -0.01 -7.22 -17.78
C THR A 326 -1.33 -7.58 -17.12
N GLU A 327 -1.30 -8.01 -15.85
CA GLU A 327 -2.49 -8.28 -15.06
C GLU A 327 -3.39 -7.05 -14.95
N ILE A 328 -2.81 -5.86 -14.70
CA ILE A 328 -3.58 -4.61 -14.65
C ILE A 328 -4.17 -4.28 -16.03
N SER A 329 -3.40 -4.39 -17.11
CA SER A 329 -3.91 -4.19 -18.48
C SER A 329 -5.07 -5.15 -18.80
N ASP A 330 -5.02 -6.39 -18.33
CA ASP A 330 -6.10 -7.37 -18.51
C ASP A 330 -7.34 -6.98 -17.71
N GLN A 331 -7.18 -6.47 -16.49
CA GLN A 331 -8.28 -5.93 -15.68
C GLN A 331 -8.93 -4.70 -16.34
N ILE A 332 -8.12 -3.79 -16.90
CA ILE A 332 -8.62 -2.64 -17.67
C ILE A 332 -9.47 -3.11 -18.84
N ARG A 333 -8.98 -4.07 -19.63
CA ARG A 333 -9.75 -4.65 -20.77
C ARG A 333 -11.05 -5.30 -20.31
N ALA A 334 -11.02 -6.04 -19.20
CA ALA A 334 -12.20 -6.70 -18.65
C ALA A 334 -13.26 -5.71 -18.14
N ALA A 335 -12.87 -4.46 -17.86
CA ALA A 335 -13.78 -3.40 -17.44
C ALA A 335 -14.33 -2.56 -18.61
N TYR A 336 -14.02 -2.91 -19.87
CA TYR A 336 -14.64 -2.26 -21.02
C TYR A 336 -16.17 -2.43 -21.00
N GLY A 337 -16.88 -1.35 -21.32
CA GLY A 337 -18.34 -1.28 -21.18
C GLY A 337 -18.83 -0.98 -19.76
N LYS A 338 -17.92 -0.72 -18.80
CA LYS A 338 -18.25 -0.35 -17.40
C LYS A 338 -17.70 1.03 -17.04
N PRO A 339 -18.47 2.11 -17.24
CA PRO A 339 -17.96 3.49 -17.13
C PRO A 339 -17.36 3.84 -15.76
N GLU A 340 -17.97 3.38 -14.67
CA GLU A 340 -17.49 3.68 -13.31
C GLU A 340 -16.22 2.91 -12.94
N GLU A 341 -15.99 1.73 -13.51
CA GLU A 341 -14.70 1.02 -13.36
C GLU A 341 -13.62 1.68 -14.21
N MET A 342 -13.93 2.07 -15.45
CA MET A 342 -13.01 2.80 -16.33
C MET A 342 -12.52 4.12 -15.72
N LYS A 343 -13.41 4.91 -15.11
CA LYS A 343 -13.03 6.14 -14.41
C LYS A 343 -12.03 5.91 -13.28
N LYS A 344 -12.16 4.80 -12.55
CA LYS A 344 -11.22 4.44 -11.47
C LYS A 344 -9.85 4.12 -12.04
N PHE A 345 -9.78 3.26 -13.06
CA PHE A 345 -8.51 2.96 -13.73
C PHE A 345 -7.84 4.20 -14.31
N GLU A 346 -8.61 5.09 -14.95
CA GLU A 346 -8.10 6.36 -15.46
C GLU A 346 -7.51 7.22 -14.33
N ALA A 347 -8.20 7.34 -13.19
CA ALA A 347 -7.70 8.07 -12.03
C ALA A 347 -6.38 7.47 -11.50
N SER A 348 -6.31 6.14 -11.34
CA SER A 348 -5.11 5.43 -10.91
C SER A 348 -3.92 5.67 -11.83
N LEU A 349 -4.13 5.60 -13.15
CA LEU A 349 -3.08 5.85 -14.14
C LEU A 349 -2.59 7.31 -14.09
N ASN A 350 -3.49 8.27 -13.88
CA ASN A 350 -3.10 9.66 -13.67
C ASN A 350 -2.25 9.84 -12.40
N ASP A 351 -2.54 9.09 -11.35
CA ASP A 351 -1.75 9.13 -10.12
C ASP A 351 -0.38 8.46 -10.29
N VAL A 352 -0.24 7.45 -11.16
CA VAL A 352 1.07 6.92 -11.59
C VAL A 352 1.93 8.05 -12.16
N LEU A 353 1.37 8.87 -13.06
CA LEU A 353 2.10 9.95 -13.73
C LEU A 353 2.55 11.05 -12.76
N LYS A 354 1.75 11.35 -11.73
CA LYS A 354 2.05 12.33 -10.66
C LYS A 354 3.02 11.79 -9.60
N SER A 355 3.16 10.46 -9.50
CA SER A 355 4.03 9.82 -8.51
C SER A 355 5.52 9.88 -8.87
N ASP A 356 6.34 9.34 -7.97
CA ASP A 356 7.76 9.02 -8.12
C ASP A 356 8.02 7.75 -8.94
N ALA A 357 7.04 7.25 -9.69
CA ALA A 357 7.23 6.12 -10.61
C ALA A 357 8.36 6.39 -11.60
N LYS A 358 9.14 5.33 -11.90
CA LYS A 358 10.23 5.39 -12.88
C LYS A 358 9.70 5.62 -14.29
N TYR A 359 10.60 5.99 -15.20
CA TYR A 359 10.29 6.19 -16.62
C TYR A 359 9.46 5.04 -17.22
N ALA A 360 9.84 3.79 -16.93
CA ALA A 360 9.16 2.61 -17.48
C ALA A 360 7.69 2.50 -17.00
N GLY A 361 7.43 2.80 -15.72
CA GLY A 361 6.09 2.84 -15.15
C GLY A 361 5.24 3.97 -15.72
N LYS A 362 5.81 5.18 -15.84
CA LYS A 362 5.12 6.32 -16.48
C LYS A 362 4.83 6.09 -17.96
N GLN A 363 5.77 5.49 -18.69
CA GLN A 363 5.58 5.11 -20.09
C GLN A 363 4.44 4.09 -20.25
N TRP A 364 4.36 3.09 -19.37
CA TRP A 364 3.24 2.15 -19.37
C TRP A 364 1.92 2.86 -19.10
N ALA A 365 1.85 3.74 -18.09
CA ALA A 365 0.63 4.46 -17.77
C ALA A 365 0.15 5.36 -18.93
N CYS A 366 1.05 6.08 -19.60
CA CYS A 366 0.70 6.84 -20.81
C CYS A 366 0.17 5.94 -21.95
N ARG A 367 0.68 4.71 -22.09
CA ARG A 367 0.16 3.76 -23.10
C ARG A 367 -1.26 3.31 -22.78
N GLU A 368 -1.57 3.01 -21.52
CA GLU A 368 -2.94 2.66 -21.12
C GLU A 368 -3.89 3.86 -21.29
N LEU A 369 -3.46 5.07 -20.89
CA LEU A 369 -4.23 6.30 -21.10
C LEU A 369 -4.44 6.65 -22.58
N SER A 370 -3.55 6.20 -23.47
CA SER A 370 -3.76 6.34 -24.91
C SER A 370 -4.96 5.53 -25.45
N ILE A 371 -5.43 4.57 -24.67
CA ILE A 371 -6.54 3.68 -25.02
C ILE A 371 -7.81 4.09 -24.25
N ILE A 372 -7.69 4.38 -22.96
CA ILE A 372 -8.85 4.63 -22.08
C ILE A 372 -9.00 6.09 -21.62
N GLY A 373 -8.01 6.94 -21.87
CA GLY A 373 -7.97 8.31 -21.36
C GLY A 373 -9.08 9.19 -21.93
N THR A 374 -9.56 10.10 -21.09
CA THR A 374 -10.57 11.11 -21.38
C THR A 374 -9.99 12.51 -21.11
N ASP A 375 -10.85 13.54 -21.22
CA ASP A 375 -10.50 14.91 -20.85
C ASP A 375 -9.92 15.03 -19.42
N GLN A 376 -10.22 14.09 -18.52
CA GLN A 376 -9.69 14.06 -17.15
C GLN A 376 -8.17 13.85 -17.10
N SER A 377 -7.62 13.11 -18.06
CA SER A 377 -6.18 12.83 -18.12
C SER A 377 -5.37 13.96 -18.76
N VAL A 378 -6.03 14.85 -19.50
CA VAL A 378 -5.39 15.90 -20.29
C VAL A 378 -4.53 16.84 -19.44
N PRO A 379 -4.98 17.39 -18.28
CA PRO A 379 -4.15 18.29 -17.49
C PRO A 379 -2.85 17.66 -16.98
N VAL A 380 -2.90 16.37 -16.62
CA VAL A 380 -1.73 15.63 -16.12
C VAL A 380 -0.73 15.40 -17.25
N LEU A 381 -1.20 14.94 -18.41
CA LEU A 381 -0.37 14.74 -19.60
C LEU A 381 0.19 16.05 -20.14
N ALA A 382 -0.59 17.14 -20.10
CA ALA A 382 -0.14 18.47 -20.48
C ALA A 382 1.04 18.95 -19.63
N GLY A 383 1.00 18.69 -18.32
CA GLY A 383 2.11 19.00 -17.40
C GLY A 383 3.41 18.27 -17.72
N MET A 384 3.36 17.16 -18.46
CA MET A 384 4.53 16.39 -18.88
C MET A 384 5.16 16.90 -20.20
N LEU A 385 4.41 17.68 -21.00
CA LEU A 385 4.85 18.15 -22.32
C LEU A 385 6.16 18.96 -22.32
N PRO A 386 6.45 19.83 -21.33
CA PRO A 386 7.69 20.61 -21.32
C PRO A 386 8.96 19.77 -21.08
N SER A 387 8.83 18.56 -20.55
CA SER A 387 9.97 17.68 -20.27
C SER A 387 10.45 16.98 -21.54
N GLU A 388 11.71 17.15 -21.92
CA GLU A 388 12.31 16.41 -23.04
C GLU A 388 12.25 14.88 -22.83
N GLU A 389 12.31 14.44 -21.56
CA GLU A 389 12.21 13.03 -21.20
C GLU A 389 10.80 12.48 -21.38
N TYR A 390 9.76 13.24 -21.01
CA TYR A 390 8.38 12.74 -20.92
C TYR A 390 7.45 13.21 -22.04
N SER A 391 7.86 14.19 -22.84
CA SER A 391 7.00 14.80 -23.86
C SER A 391 6.47 13.78 -24.86
N ASP A 392 7.32 12.86 -25.33
CA ASP A 392 6.95 11.88 -26.35
C ASP A 392 5.84 10.92 -25.88
N MET A 393 5.93 10.40 -24.65
CA MET A 393 4.90 9.50 -24.11
C MET A 393 3.60 10.25 -23.80
N ALA A 394 3.68 11.50 -23.35
CA ALA A 394 2.51 12.33 -23.09
C ALA A 394 1.76 12.66 -24.39
N ARG A 395 2.49 13.06 -25.44
CA ARG A 395 1.94 13.30 -26.77
C ARG A 395 1.29 12.05 -27.36
N TYR A 396 1.94 10.89 -27.22
CA TYR A 396 1.38 9.61 -27.69
C TYR A 396 -0.03 9.34 -27.11
N ALA A 397 -0.25 9.65 -25.83
CA ALA A 397 -1.56 9.55 -25.21
C ALA A 397 -2.52 10.64 -25.70
N LEU A 398 -2.11 11.91 -25.64
CA LEU A 398 -2.93 13.07 -26.05
C LEU A 398 -3.40 12.99 -27.51
N GLU A 399 -2.62 12.41 -28.41
CA GLU A 399 -3.01 12.18 -29.82
C GLU A 399 -4.26 11.31 -29.96
N ARG A 400 -4.51 10.40 -29.01
CA ARG A 400 -5.59 9.40 -29.07
C ARG A 400 -6.77 9.71 -28.16
N ILE A 401 -6.58 10.57 -27.16
CA ILE A 401 -7.66 11.03 -26.28
C ILE A 401 -8.68 11.83 -27.12
N PRO A 402 -9.96 11.46 -27.16
CA PRO A 402 -10.96 12.17 -27.94
C PRO A 402 -11.27 13.55 -27.34
N GLY A 403 -11.78 14.47 -28.15
CA GLY A 403 -12.24 15.78 -27.70
C GLY A 403 -11.20 16.90 -27.82
N GLU A 404 -11.67 18.15 -27.70
CA GLU A 404 -10.86 19.36 -27.93
C GLU A 404 -9.90 19.70 -26.77
N ALA A 405 -10.04 19.05 -25.61
CA ALA A 405 -9.20 19.36 -24.46
C ALA A 405 -7.72 19.06 -24.77
N ALA A 406 -7.45 17.92 -25.42
CA ALA A 406 -6.10 17.55 -25.85
C ALA A 406 -5.53 18.55 -26.88
N ASP A 407 -6.36 19.05 -27.80
CA ASP A 407 -5.97 20.08 -28.77
C ASP A 407 -5.56 21.38 -28.07
N LYS A 408 -6.38 21.84 -27.13
CA LYS A 408 -6.12 23.06 -26.34
C LYS A 408 -4.84 22.91 -25.50
N ALA A 409 -4.60 21.75 -24.92
CA ALA A 409 -3.39 21.46 -24.16
C ALA A 409 -2.12 21.50 -25.03
N LEU A 410 -2.13 20.81 -26.18
CA LEU A 410 -1.01 20.81 -27.11
C LEU A 410 -0.74 22.21 -27.68
N LEU A 411 -1.79 22.93 -28.08
CA LEU A 411 -1.69 24.29 -28.59
C LEU A 411 -1.16 25.26 -27.51
N GLY A 412 -1.63 25.13 -26.27
CA GLY A 412 -1.17 25.95 -25.15
C GLY A 412 0.29 25.73 -24.80
N ALA A 413 0.82 24.52 -25.00
CA ALA A 413 2.23 24.20 -24.75
C ALA A 413 3.19 24.67 -25.86
N LEU A 414 2.69 24.81 -27.09
CA LEU A 414 3.51 25.10 -28.28
C LEU A 414 4.36 26.39 -28.18
N PRO A 415 3.86 27.54 -27.68
CA PRO A 415 4.65 28.77 -27.61
C PRO A 415 5.91 28.66 -26.74
N ALA A 416 5.85 27.87 -25.66
CA ALA A 416 6.95 27.69 -24.71
C ALA A 416 7.92 26.55 -25.12
N ALA A 417 7.49 25.67 -26.03
CA ALA A 417 8.28 24.52 -26.46
C ALA A 417 9.47 24.91 -27.34
N GLN A 418 10.56 24.14 -27.23
CA GLN A 418 11.79 24.31 -28.02
C GLN A 418 12.31 22.97 -28.53
N GLY A 419 13.23 23.02 -29.51
CA GLY A 419 13.91 21.84 -30.05
C GLY A 419 12.97 20.70 -30.46
N LYS A 420 13.32 19.47 -30.09
CA LYS A 420 12.57 18.25 -30.42
C LYS A 420 11.16 18.24 -29.82
N VAL A 421 10.99 18.83 -28.64
CA VAL A 421 9.67 18.95 -27.99
C VAL A 421 8.72 19.77 -28.86
N LYS A 422 9.18 20.93 -29.37
CA LYS A 422 8.37 21.79 -30.26
C LYS A 422 7.93 21.07 -31.52
N ILE A 423 8.88 20.39 -32.18
CA ILE A 423 8.62 19.57 -33.37
C ILE A 423 7.57 18.50 -33.05
N GLY A 424 7.72 17.83 -31.91
CA GLY A 424 6.80 16.83 -31.41
C GLY A 424 5.37 17.36 -31.28
N ILE A 425 5.15 18.48 -30.58
CA ILE A 425 3.78 18.99 -30.38
C ILE A 425 3.17 19.50 -31.69
N ILE A 426 3.96 20.09 -32.61
CA ILE A 426 3.49 20.44 -33.95
C ILE A 426 2.99 19.20 -34.71
N ASN A 427 3.74 18.11 -34.68
CA ASN A 427 3.33 16.86 -35.32
C ASN A 427 2.03 16.33 -34.71
N SER A 428 1.91 16.34 -33.37
CA SER A 428 0.71 15.87 -32.68
C SER A 428 -0.52 16.73 -32.99
N LEU A 429 -0.38 18.06 -33.09
CA LEU A 429 -1.47 18.96 -33.54
C LEU A 429 -1.89 18.68 -34.99
N GLY A 430 -0.93 18.31 -35.84
CA GLY A 430 -1.16 17.83 -37.20
C GLY A 430 -1.97 16.54 -37.25
N GLU A 431 -1.54 15.50 -36.51
CA GLU A 431 -2.25 14.20 -36.43
C GLU A 431 -3.69 14.37 -35.96
N ARG A 432 -3.92 15.24 -34.98
CA ARG A 432 -5.24 15.55 -34.44
C ARG A 432 -6.07 16.46 -35.34
N SER A 433 -5.52 16.95 -36.44
CA SER A 433 -6.16 17.92 -37.34
C SER A 433 -6.66 19.19 -36.64
N CYS A 434 -5.89 19.71 -35.68
CA CYS A 434 -6.29 20.87 -34.88
C CYS A 434 -6.30 22.18 -35.70
N GLY A 435 -7.47 22.58 -36.19
CA GLY A 435 -7.64 23.83 -36.96
C GLY A 435 -7.23 25.10 -36.21
N ALA A 436 -7.47 25.16 -34.90
CA ALA A 436 -7.09 26.30 -34.06
C ALA A 436 -5.57 26.53 -34.00
N ALA A 437 -4.76 25.51 -34.32
CA ALA A 437 -3.31 25.60 -34.28
C ALA A 437 -2.67 26.19 -35.55
N VAL A 438 -3.43 26.36 -36.63
CA VAL A 438 -2.90 26.80 -37.95
C VAL A 438 -2.07 28.08 -37.84
N ALA A 439 -2.58 29.09 -37.15
CA ALA A 439 -1.91 30.39 -37.03
C ALA A 439 -0.57 30.30 -36.27
N GLU A 440 -0.50 29.46 -35.23
CA GLU A 440 0.72 29.28 -34.44
C GLU A 440 1.75 28.43 -35.19
N ILE A 441 1.31 27.34 -35.84
CA ILE A 441 2.17 26.46 -36.64
C ILE A 441 2.77 27.23 -37.83
N ALA A 442 2.00 28.10 -38.48
CA ALA A 442 2.44 28.90 -39.62
C ALA A 442 3.73 29.71 -39.35
N LYS A 443 3.94 30.16 -38.10
CA LYS A 443 5.14 30.88 -37.67
C LYS A 443 6.43 30.06 -37.84
N SER A 444 6.32 28.73 -37.92
CA SER A 444 7.45 27.81 -38.02
C SER A 444 7.72 27.32 -39.45
N VAL A 445 6.85 27.61 -40.43
CA VAL A 445 6.96 27.09 -41.81
C VAL A 445 8.22 27.60 -42.52
N GLY A 446 8.52 28.90 -42.42
CA GLY A 446 9.73 29.50 -43.00
C GLY A 446 10.97 29.46 -42.10
N ASN A 447 10.98 28.60 -41.07
CA ASN A 447 12.10 28.55 -40.13
C ASN A 447 13.38 27.99 -40.77
N SER A 448 14.55 28.49 -40.35
CA SER A 448 15.85 27.99 -40.84
C SER A 448 16.20 26.59 -40.34
N ASP A 449 15.63 26.16 -39.21
CA ASP A 449 15.67 24.76 -38.79
C ASP A 449 14.79 23.93 -39.73
N GLN A 450 15.45 23.13 -40.56
CA GLN A 450 14.81 22.28 -41.56
C GLN A 450 13.82 21.28 -40.93
N GLN A 451 14.14 20.70 -39.78
CA GLN A 451 13.25 19.71 -39.15
C GLN A 451 11.98 20.36 -38.63
N LEU A 452 12.11 21.54 -38.02
CA LEU A 452 10.98 22.32 -37.54
C LEU A 452 10.08 22.83 -38.68
N SER A 453 10.70 23.35 -39.75
CA SER A 453 9.99 23.79 -40.96
C SER A 453 9.19 22.65 -41.59
N ILE A 454 9.82 21.49 -41.82
CA ILE A 454 9.17 20.32 -42.43
C ILE A 454 8.02 19.81 -41.56
N ALA A 455 8.20 19.76 -40.24
CA ALA A 455 7.14 19.37 -39.31
C ALA A 455 5.94 20.31 -39.37
N ALA A 456 6.19 21.63 -39.41
CA ALA A 456 5.12 22.63 -39.52
C ALA A 456 4.35 22.52 -40.84
N ILE A 457 5.05 22.36 -41.97
CA ILE A 457 4.45 22.16 -43.29
C ILE A 457 3.60 20.88 -43.30
N GLY A 458 4.17 19.78 -42.81
CA GLY A 458 3.47 18.49 -42.74
C GLY A 458 2.23 18.54 -41.85
N ALA A 459 2.30 19.23 -40.71
CA ALA A 459 1.17 19.40 -39.80
C ALA A 459 0.03 20.21 -40.45
N LEU A 460 0.33 21.33 -41.14
CA LEU A 460 -0.67 22.09 -41.89
C LEU A 460 -1.34 21.25 -42.99
N GLY A 461 -0.54 20.41 -43.69
CA GLY A 461 -1.06 19.47 -44.67
C GLY A 461 -2.07 18.47 -44.10
N LYS A 462 -1.83 17.98 -42.87
CA LYS A 462 -2.75 17.05 -42.16
C LYS A 462 -3.98 17.75 -41.61
N ILE A 463 -3.81 18.97 -41.05
CA ILE A 463 -4.93 19.79 -40.55
C ILE A 463 -5.93 20.05 -41.67
N GLY A 464 -5.45 20.49 -42.83
CA GLY A 464 -6.32 20.70 -43.98
C GLY A 464 -7.10 22.01 -43.92
N GLY A 465 -7.98 22.17 -44.91
CA GLY A 465 -8.90 23.29 -44.99
C GLY A 465 -8.30 24.59 -45.54
N PRO A 466 -9.16 25.60 -45.76
CA PRO A 466 -8.78 26.85 -46.42
C PRO A 466 -7.78 27.68 -45.62
N ASP A 467 -7.83 27.62 -44.28
CA ASP A 467 -6.91 28.38 -43.43
C ASP A 467 -5.48 27.82 -43.50
N ALA A 468 -5.32 26.50 -43.61
CA ALA A 468 -4.02 25.87 -43.81
C ALA A 468 -3.43 26.23 -45.19
N VAL A 469 -4.25 26.25 -46.24
CA VAL A 469 -3.82 26.73 -47.58
C VAL A 469 -3.35 28.17 -47.50
N LYS A 470 -4.14 29.05 -46.87
CA LYS A 470 -3.79 30.47 -46.71
C LYS A 470 -2.50 30.65 -45.92
N ALA A 471 -2.28 29.84 -44.89
CA ALA A 471 -1.04 29.85 -44.11
C ALA A 471 0.18 29.43 -44.95
N LEU A 472 0.05 28.37 -45.75
CA LEU A 472 1.10 27.92 -46.66
C LEU A 472 1.38 28.96 -47.76
N ASP A 473 0.35 29.55 -48.36
CA ASP A 473 0.48 30.59 -49.39
C ASP A 473 1.26 31.80 -48.86
N ALA A 474 0.92 32.25 -47.64
CA ALA A 474 1.60 33.37 -47.00
C ALA A 474 3.06 33.08 -46.65
N ALA A 475 3.38 31.83 -46.30
CA ALA A 475 4.73 31.42 -45.94
C ALA A 475 5.59 31.01 -47.15
N MET A 476 5.00 30.63 -48.28
CA MET A 476 5.70 30.12 -49.47
C MET A 476 6.89 30.99 -49.93
N PRO A 477 6.84 32.33 -49.89
CA PRO A 477 7.99 33.16 -50.27
C PRO A 477 9.20 33.03 -49.35
N SER A 478 9.01 32.65 -48.08
CA SER A 478 10.08 32.49 -47.09
C SER A 478 10.57 31.04 -46.92
N VAL A 479 9.92 30.08 -47.58
CA VAL A 479 10.32 28.67 -47.55
C VAL A 479 11.59 28.47 -48.39
N PRO A 480 12.68 27.92 -47.82
CA PRO A 480 13.88 27.67 -48.60
C PRO A 480 13.67 26.58 -49.65
N GLU A 481 14.47 26.59 -50.72
CA GLU A 481 14.25 25.76 -51.91
C GLU A 481 14.14 24.26 -51.58
N ALA A 482 14.97 23.78 -50.64
CA ALA A 482 15.00 22.39 -50.22
C ALA A 482 13.69 21.92 -49.53
N GLN A 483 12.87 22.85 -49.04
CA GLN A 483 11.62 22.60 -48.32
C GLN A 483 10.37 22.84 -49.19
N LYS A 484 10.51 23.31 -50.44
CA LYS A 484 9.36 23.52 -51.34
C LYS A 484 8.62 22.23 -51.70
N MET A 485 9.34 21.12 -51.85
CA MET A 485 8.74 19.81 -52.11
C MET A 485 7.74 19.37 -51.01
N PRO A 486 8.11 19.42 -49.71
CA PRO A 486 7.16 19.25 -48.62
C PRO A 486 5.92 20.14 -48.69
N VAL A 487 6.04 21.39 -49.16
CA VAL A 487 4.88 22.30 -49.30
C VAL A 487 3.92 21.81 -50.38
N TYR A 488 4.43 21.35 -51.52
CA TYR A 488 3.60 20.75 -52.56
C TYR A 488 2.88 19.48 -52.09
N ASP A 489 3.58 18.62 -51.34
CA ASP A 489 2.98 17.43 -50.72
C ASP A 489 1.87 17.82 -49.73
N ALA A 490 2.07 18.88 -48.94
CA ALA A 490 1.04 19.40 -48.05
C ALA A 490 -0.19 19.88 -48.84
N TYR A 491 -0.04 20.67 -49.90
CA TYR A 491 -1.18 21.08 -50.73
C TYR A 491 -1.95 19.90 -51.33
N LEU A 492 -1.25 18.87 -51.81
CA LEU A 492 -1.90 17.65 -52.33
C LEU A 492 -2.72 16.96 -51.24
N LYS A 493 -2.16 16.77 -50.05
CA LYS A 493 -2.88 16.19 -48.89
C LYS A 493 -4.12 16.99 -48.51
N ILE A 494 -4.02 18.32 -48.53
CA ILE A 494 -5.17 19.20 -48.24
C ILE A 494 -6.26 19.00 -49.31
N ALA A 495 -5.88 18.97 -50.59
CA ALA A 495 -6.82 18.78 -51.68
C ALA A 495 -7.48 17.39 -51.65
N ASP A 496 -6.70 16.33 -51.38
CA ASP A 496 -7.19 14.96 -51.24
C ASP A 496 -8.20 14.84 -50.10
N LYS A 497 -7.88 15.42 -48.93
CA LYS A 497 -8.77 15.47 -47.76
C LYS A 497 -10.07 16.23 -48.07
N MET A 498 -9.96 17.42 -48.68
CA MET A 498 -11.14 18.20 -49.09
C MET A 498 -12.02 17.44 -50.08
N ALA A 499 -11.43 16.70 -51.02
CA ALA A 499 -12.19 15.89 -51.97
C ALA A 499 -12.91 14.72 -51.28
N ALA A 500 -12.24 14.03 -50.33
CA ALA A 500 -12.80 12.95 -49.54
C ALA A 500 -13.96 13.42 -48.64
N GLU A 501 -13.87 14.64 -48.10
CA GLU A 501 -14.92 15.31 -47.31
C GLU A 501 -16.06 15.91 -48.18
N GLY A 502 -16.02 15.72 -49.50
CA GLY A 502 -17.07 16.16 -50.43
C GLY A 502 -16.89 17.58 -50.99
N ASN A 503 -15.89 18.35 -50.52
CA ASN A 503 -15.53 19.66 -51.06
C ASN A 503 -14.69 19.56 -52.35
N LYS A 504 -15.27 18.93 -53.37
CA LYS A 504 -14.64 18.68 -54.68
C LYS A 504 -14.26 19.97 -55.41
N LEU A 505 -15.06 21.03 -55.26
CA LEU A 505 -14.76 22.34 -55.87
C LEU A 505 -13.53 22.98 -55.24
N GLY A 506 -13.41 22.98 -53.92
CA GLY A 506 -12.23 23.47 -53.21
C GLY A 506 -10.98 22.66 -53.54
N ALA A 507 -11.07 21.33 -53.52
CA ALA A 507 -9.97 20.45 -53.92
C ALA A 507 -9.49 20.72 -55.35
N ASN A 508 -10.40 20.87 -56.30
CA ASN A 508 -10.06 21.17 -57.70
C ASN A 508 -9.34 22.50 -57.87
N LYS A 509 -9.66 23.53 -57.09
CA LYS A 509 -8.91 24.79 -57.13
C LYS A 509 -7.45 24.58 -56.78
N ILE A 510 -7.16 23.76 -55.77
CA ILE A 510 -5.79 23.45 -55.35
C ILE A 510 -5.08 22.61 -56.42
N TYR A 511 -5.71 21.54 -56.94
CA TYR A 511 -5.09 20.74 -58.01
C TYR A 511 -4.78 21.55 -59.27
N ILE A 512 -5.69 22.44 -59.68
CA ILE A 512 -5.45 23.32 -60.83
C ILE A 512 -4.29 24.27 -60.56
N ALA A 513 -4.17 24.79 -59.34
CA ALA A 513 -3.03 25.64 -58.94
C ALA A 513 -1.70 24.87 -58.99
N LEU A 514 -1.70 23.59 -58.61
CA LEU A 514 -0.52 22.72 -58.67
C LEU A 514 -0.18 22.20 -60.08
N ASN A 515 -1.12 22.24 -61.03
CA ASN A 515 -0.89 21.81 -62.42
C ASN A 515 -0.47 22.99 -63.33
N LYS A 516 0.44 23.85 -62.86
CA LYS A 516 0.97 24.99 -63.63
C LYS A 516 2.44 24.78 -64.01
N GLU A 517 2.89 25.54 -65.00
CA GLU A 517 4.31 25.61 -65.35
C GLU A 517 5.15 26.13 -64.16
N GLY A 518 6.34 25.56 -63.95
CA GLY A 518 7.18 25.85 -62.77
C GLY A 518 6.95 24.93 -61.57
N VAL A 519 5.88 24.13 -61.54
CA VAL A 519 5.68 23.08 -60.51
C VAL A 519 6.33 21.77 -60.96
N PRO A 520 7.01 21.01 -60.07
CA PRO A 520 7.65 19.74 -60.40
C PRO A 520 6.72 18.75 -61.11
N SER A 521 7.23 18.04 -62.13
CA SER A 521 6.44 17.15 -63.00
C SER A 521 5.65 16.09 -62.24
N LEU A 522 6.24 15.52 -61.18
CA LEU A 522 5.62 14.53 -60.32
C LEU A 522 4.41 15.09 -59.56
N VAL A 523 4.48 16.34 -59.08
CA VAL A 523 3.38 17.03 -58.38
C VAL A 523 2.26 17.35 -59.37
N ARG A 524 2.59 17.83 -60.57
CA ARG A 524 1.59 18.08 -61.64
C ARG A 524 0.84 16.80 -62.02
N THR A 525 1.56 15.67 -62.11
CA THR A 525 0.97 14.37 -62.40
C THR A 525 -0.01 13.92 -61.30
N ALA A 526 0.35 14.11 -60.03
CA ALA A 526 -0.56 13.84 -58.91
C ALA A 526 -1.80 14.75 -58.96
N ALA A 527 -1.62 16.04 -59.23
CA ALA A 527 -2.71 17.00 -59.35
C ALA A 527 -3.69 16.65 -60.49
N LEU A 528 -3.18 16.21 -61.65
CA LEU A 528 -4.01 15.73 -62.77
C LEU A 528 -4.87 14.52 -62.38
N LYS A 529 -4.30 13.56 -61.63
CA LYS A 529 -5.07 12.42 -61.11
C LYS A 529 -6.19 12.88 -60.17
N GLY A 530 -5.91 13.83 -59.28
CA GLY A 530 -6.89 14.44 -58.39
C GLY A 530 -8.05 15.13 -59.14
N ILE A 531 -7.73 15.89 -60.22
CA ILE A 531 -8.74 16.54 -61.09
C ILE A 531 -9.65 15.51 -61.76
N ALA A 532 -9.10 14.39 -62.22
CA ALA A 532 -9.88 13.33 -62.85
C ALA A 532 -10.80 12.63 -61.84
N GLY A 533 -10.30 12.31 -60.64
CA GLY A 533 -11.06 11.63 -59.59
C GLY A 533 -12.20 12.48 -59.01
N SER A 534 -12.02 13.79 -58.89
CA SER A 534 -13.04 14.69 -58.35
C SER A 534 -14.25 14.88 -59.28
N ARG A 535 -14.12 14.57 -60.58
CA ARG A 535 -15.19 14.70 -61.59
C ARG A 535 -16.10 13.46 -61.70
N GLY A 536 -15.70 12.29 -61.18
CA GLY A 536 -16.31 10.99 -61.50
C GLY A 536 -17.52 10.53 -60.66
N GLY A 537 -18.25 11.42 -59.96
CA GLY A 537 -19.27 11.02 -58.98
C GLY A 537 -20.75 11.16 -59.36
N ASN A 538 -21.08 11.50 -60.61
CA ASN A 538 -22.47 11.50 -61.10
C ASN A 538 -22.65 10.38 -62.13
N ARG A 539 -22.90 9.15 -61.68
CA ARG A 539 -23.64 8.12 -62.41
C ARG A 539 -24.45 7.29 -61.44
#